data_AF-A0A963Q569-F1
#
_entry.id   AF-A0A963Q569-F1
#
_cell.length_a   1.000
_cell.length_b   1.000
_cell.length_c   1.000
_cell.angle_alpha   90.00
_cell.angle_beta   90.00
_cell.angle_gamma   90.00
#
_symmetry.space_group_name_H-M   'P 1'
#
loop_
_entity.id
_entity.type
_entity.pdbx_description
1 polymer ?
#
loop_
_entity_poly.entity_id
_entity_poly.type
_entity_poly.pdbx_seq_one_letter_code
_entity_poly.pdbx_strand_id
1 'polypeptide(L)'
;HQSILAEIDRAIVGSITTTSGRRAPLLRSPDAIDIYPANDAVVAGGWALLSVPGSVELYRITQCASASRAEYLLSGQTTRVHLSGELPAGRLPSAFEHAVRALAVHVQSEELELARMPLDAPVYGETIALDRRVDGLRPGQPLALRGKPQRIAIARGAGDLHWRSDDGLARSLAEGDELVLVEPPVRLVGNTPHYLDPHALVSAIGQSGVRLRLRLRDRDGLTGVVTARGKDILLARPRDDDPELAEVVLLAEGDDAVVQTRERTVLTLAASTRHCYHRRLARCNANVAPATHGETVEALLGSGDGRVPNAQFELAQAPLTYVSAATASGRASTLTLRVNDVAWQEVPTLHGAAPAARVFETLQDDDGKTRLLFGDGVEGARLPSGAANLRVRYRKGLGVAGNVAADTITTLLSRPLGVTAAHNPQAATGGEDAETLERARENAPLTVLTLDRAVSIDDYAHFARAFAGIDKAHALWVPHGPARGVFLTIAGIDGAPVPETGDTFTHLREALATYGDPLVPLRLA
;
A
#
# COMPACT_ATOMS: atom_id res chain seq x y z
N HIS A 1 -26.09 28.26 5.95
CA HIS A 1 -25.36 28.14 4.66
C HIS A 1 -24.73 26.75 4.40
N GLN A 2 -23.79 26.23 5.20
CA GLN A 2 -23.18 24.89 4.92
C GLN A 2 -24.11 23.68 5.18
N SER A 3 -25.02 23.73 6.16
CA SER A 3 -25.99 22.62 6.35
C SER A 3 -27.08 22.60 5.27
N ILE A 4 -27.42 23.78 4.73
CA ILE A 4 -28.39 23.94 3.64
C ILE A 4 -27.77 23.42 2.32
N LEU A 5 -26.47 23.64 2.08
CA LEU A 5 -25.77 23.08 0.92
C LEU A 5 -25.71 21.54 0.96
N ALA A 6 -25.53 20.93 2.14
CA ALA A 6 -25.56 19.47 2.29
C ALA A 6 -26.96 18.85 2.08
N GLU A 7 -28.03 19.63 2.28
CA GLU A 7 -29.41 19.23 1.96
C GLU A 7 -29.78 19.53 0.50
N ILE A 8 -29.21 20.57 -0.11
CA ILE A 8 -29.37 20.87 -1.55
C ILE A 8 -28.60 19.87 -2.44
N ASP A 9 -27.45 19.35 -1.98
CA ASP A 9 -26.72 18.26 -2.65
C ASP A 9 -27.54 16.95 -2.71
N ARG A 10 -28.58 16.81 -1.87
CA ARG A 10 -29.66 15.83 -2.07
C ARG A 10 -30.70 16.42 -3.02
N ALA A 11 -30.33 16.55 -4.30
CA ALA A 11 -31.16 17.17 -5.31
C ALA A 11 -32.54 16.50 -5.40
N ILE A 12 -33.60 17.26 -5.15
CA ILE A 12 -34.99 16.81 -5.18
C ILE A 12 -35.48 16.76 -6.63
N VAL A 13 -35.96 15.60 -7.09
CA VAL A 13 -36.81 15.50 -8.28
C VAL A 13 -38.24 15.29 -7.79
N GLY A 14 -39.00 16.37 -7.68
CA GLY A 14 -40.43 16.33 -7.34
C GLY A 14 -41.29 16.64 -8.56
N SER A 15 -42.53 16.14 -8.58
CA SER A 15 -43.49 16.52 -9.62
C SER A 15 -43.90 17.99 -9.45
N ILE A 16 -43.60 18.80 -10.46
CA ILE A 16 -43.84 20.24 -10.41
C ILE A 16 -45.33 20.51 -10.62
N THR A 17 -46.05 20.87 -9.56
CA THR A 17 -47.39 21.44 -9.69
C THR A 17 -47.28 22.95 -9.86
N THR A 18 -47.23 23.44 -11.10
CA THR A 18 -47.23 24.89 -11.37
C THR A 18 -48.66 25.41 -11.29
N THR A 19 -49.04 26.11 -10.21
CA THR A 19 -50.31 26.86 -10.18
C THR A 19 -50.06 28.34 -10.43
N SER A 20 -49.82 28.72 -11.68
CA SER A 20 -49.82 30.13 -12.09
C SER A 20 -51.22 30.59 -12.53
N GLY A 21 -51.55 31.87 -12.34
CA GLY A 21 -52.82 32.48 -12.75
C GLY A 21 -53.80 32.82 -11.60
N ARG A 22 -55.11 32.93 -11.89
CA ARG A 22 -56.19 33.28 -10.91
C ARG A 22 -56.30 32.34 -9.69
N ARG A 23 -55.52 31.26 -9.67
CA ARG A 23 -55.48 30.18 -8.67
C ARG A 23 -54.11 30.08 -7.96
N ALA A 24 -53.30 31.14 -8.01
CA ALA A 24 -52.00 31.16 -7.34
C ALA A 24 -52.12 30.92 -5.82
N PRO A 25 -51.07 30.39 -5.18
CA PRO A 25 -50.99 30.27 -3.73
C PRO A 25 -51.08 31.65 -3.09
N LEU A 26 -51.86 31.78 -2.01
CA LEU A 26 -51.90 32.99 -1.20
C LEU A 26 -51.18 32.75 0.13
N LEU A 27 -50.30 33.68 0.51
CA LEU A 27 -49.81 33.76 1.88
C LEU A 27 -50.97 34.13 2.81
N ARG A 28 -51.17 33.35 3.87
CA ARG A 28 -52.19 33.58 4.90
C ARG A 28 -51.61 34.24 6.14
N SER A 29 -50.42 33.77 6.52
CA SER A 29 -49.58 34.29 7.59
C SER A 29 -48.14 34.34 7.05
N PRO A 30 -47.21 34.97 7.77
CA PRO A 30 -45.86 35.15 7.27
C PRO A 30 -45.09 33.83 6.99
N ASP A 31 -45.60 32.71 7.47
CA ASP A 31 -45.02 31.37 7.44
C ASP A 31 -45.96 30.30 6.84
N ALA A 32 -47.14 30.67 6.32
CA ALA A 32 -48.11 29.69 5.81
C ALA A 32 -48.70 30.05 4.44
N ILE A 33 -48.80 29.03 3.58
CA ILE A 33 -49.25 29.14 2.20
C ILE A 33 -50.37 28.12 1.93
N ASP A 34 -51.44 28.56 1.26
CA ASP A 34 -52.49 27.68 0.74
C ASP A 34 -52.21 27.30 -0.71
N ILE A 35 -51.98 26.02 -0.98
CA ILE A 35 -51.75 25.47 -2.33
C ILE A 35 -53.09 25.00 -2.92
N TYR A 36 -53.39 25.43 -4.14
CA TYR A 36 -54.59 25.01 -4.88
C TYR A 36 -54.23 24.28 -6.19
N PRO A 37 -54.97 23.22 -6.58
CA PRO A 37 -56.01 22.54 -5.81
C PRO A 37 -55.42 21.78 -4.60
N ALA A 38 -56.28 21.29 -3.70
CA ALA A 38 -55.85 20.39 -2.63
C ALA A 38 -55.05 19.21 -3.20
N ASN A 39 -53.96 18.90 -2.52
CA ASN A 39 -52.99 17.88 -2.87
C ASN A 39 -52.61 17.11 -1.60
N ASP A 40 -53.12 15.88 -1.50
CA ASP A 40 -52.95 15.01 -0.33
C ASP A 40 -51.56 14.37 -0.26
N ALA A 41 -50.78 14.44 -1.34
CA ALA A 41 -49.41 13.94 -1.37
C ALA A 41 -48.39 14.93 -0.77
N VAL A 42 -48.83 16.12 -0.34
CA VAL A 42 -47.99 17.06 0.41
C VAL A 42 -48.01 16.67 1.89
N VAL A 43 -46.84 16.35 2.45
CA VAL A 43 -46.68 15.87 3.83
C VAL A 43 -45.76 16.75 4.66
N ALA A 44 -45.98 16.77 5.98
CA ALA A 44 -45.05 17.36 6.93
C ALA A 44 -43.70 16.62 6.90
N GLY A 45 -42.60 17.37 7.04
CA GLY A 45 -41.23 16.87 6.91
C GLY A 45 -40.65 16.97 5.49
N GLY A 46 -41.49 17.13 4.46
CA GLY A 46 -41.08 17.38 3.08
C GLY A 46 -40.64 18.82 2.82
N TRP A 47 -40.28 19.12 1.57
CA TRP A 47 -39.80 20.44 1.15
C TRP A 47 -40.78 21.17 0.23
N ALA A 48 -40.76 22.49 0.30
CA ALA A 48 -41.45 23.43 -0.58
C ALA A 48 -40.43 24.41 -1.21
N LEU A 49 -40.28 24.37 -2.52
CA LEU A 49 -39.47 25.34 -3.27
C LEU A 49 -40.39 26.45 -3.78
N LEU A 50 -40.14 27.68 -3.34
CA LEU A 50 -40.85 28.87 -3.80
C LEU A 50 -40.04 29.55 -4.90
N SER A 51 -40.71 29.86 -6.02
CA SER A 51 -40.07 30.50 -7.17
C SER A 51 -40.89 31.67 -7.70
N VAL A 52 -40.20 32.79 -7.93
CA VAL A 52 -40.66 33.95 -8.69
C VAL A 52 -39.56 34.34 -9.69
N PRO A 53 -39.84 35.13 -10.74
CA PRO A 53 -38.79 35.59 -11.63
C PRO A 53 -37.66 36.29 -10.86
N GLY A 54 -36.44 35.74 -10.92
CA GLY A 54 -35.25 36.30 -10.26
C GLY A 54 -35.03 35.88 -8.81
N SER A 55 -35.90 35.06 -8.19
CA SER A 55 -35.65 34.48 -6.87
C SER A 55 -36.22 33.07 -6.73
N VAL A 56 -35.41 32.16 -6.18
CA VAL A 56 -35.78 30.78 -5.88
C VAL A 56 -35.27 30.44 -4.50
N GLU A 57 -36.16 30.02 -3.60
CA GLU A 57 -35.84 29.72 -2.21
C GLU A 57 -36.50 28.43 -1.74
N LEU A 58 -35.83 27.72 -0.85
CA LEU A 58 -36.20 26.39 -0.37
C LEU A 58 -36.62 26.45 1.10
N TYR A 59 -37.78 25.87 1.41
CA TYR A 59 -38.36 25.86 2.75
C TYR A 59 -38.81 24.46 3.16
N ARG A 60 -38.70 24.14 4.45
CA ARG A 60 -39.16 22.86 5.00
C ARG A 60 -40.59 22.96 5.49
N ILE A 61 -41.44 22.02 5.09
CA ILE A 61 -42.85 21.92 5.51
C ILE A 61 -42.90 21.33 6.91
N THR A 62 -43.30 22.11 7.90
CA THR A 62 -43.43 21.66 9.30
C THR A 62 -44.78 21.03 9.59
N GLN A 63 -45.82 21.52 8.91
CA GLN A 63 -47.19 21.06 9.07
C GLN A 63 -47.95 21.19 7.75
N CYS A 64 -48.82 20.22 7.46
CA CYS A 64 -49.74 20.27 6.32
C CYS A 64 -51.17 19.94 6.78
N ALA A 65 -52.17 20.63 6.25
CA ALA A 65 -53.58 20.35 6.55
C ALA A 65 -54.48 20.71 5.36
N SER A 66 -55.59 19.99 5.20
CA SER A 66 -56.65 20.39 4.26
C SER A 66 -57.33 21.67 4.77
N ALA A 67 -57.57 22.61 3.87
CA ALA A 67 -58.25 23.86 4.17
C ALA A 67 -59.26 24.21 3.08
N SER A 68 -60.40 24.77 3.46
CA SER A 68 -61.38 25.31 2.51
C SER A 68 -61.12 26.79 2.24
N ARG A 69 -61.19 27.22 0.98
CA ARG A 69 -61.06 28.61 0.57
C ARG A 69 -62.33 29.11 -0.12
N ALA A 70 -62.74 30.35 0.17
CA ALA A 70 -63.85 31.05 -0.48
C ALA A 70 -63.56 32.56 -0.61
N GLU A 71 -62.95 32.98 -1.72
CA GLU A 71 -62.54 34.38 -1.99
C GLU A 71 -62.61 34.68 -3.49
N TYR A 72 -62.81 35.96 -3.87
CA TYR A 72 -62.90 36.40 -5.28
C TYR A 72 -63.90 35.59 -6.13
N LEU A 73 -65.04 35.21 -5.54
CA LEU A 73 -66.08 34.38 -6.16
C LEU A 73 -65.61 32.95 -6.56
N LEU A 74 -64.50 32.48 -6.00
CA LEU A 74 -64.00 31.12 -6.16
C LEU A 74 -64.00 30.40 -4.81
N SER A 75 -64.68 29.25 -4.74
CA SER A 75 -64.60 28.32 -3.60
C SER A 75 -63.93 27.01 -3.99
N GLY A 76 -63.13 26.45 -3.10
CA GLY A 76 -62.46 25.18 -3.33
C GLY A 76 -61.56 24.74 -2.18
N GLN A 77 -61.18 23.45 -2.20
CA GLN A 77 -60.26 22.87 -1.23
C GLN A 77 -58.80 23.17 -1.62
N THR A 78 -57.97 23.43 -0.61
CA THR A 78 -56.54 23.73 -0.69
C THR A 78 -55.76 22.87 0.30
N THR A 79 -54.46 22.69 0.06
CA THR A 79 -53.53 22.18 1.09
C THR A 79 -52.81 23.35 1.71
N ARG A 80 -53.01 23.59 3.01
CA ARG A 80 -52.27 24.57 3.79
C ARG A 80 -50.96 23.96 4.26
N VAL A 81 -49.86 24.63 4.00
CA VAL A 81 -48.53 24.25 4.49
C VAL A 81 -47.94 25.36 5.36
N HIS A 82 -47.34 24.97 6.48
CA HIS A 82 -46.50 25.83 7.30
C HIS A 82 -45.03 25.57 6.96
N LEU A 83 -44.27 26.65 6.80
CA LEU A 83 -42.90 26.64 6.31
C LEU A 83 -41.91 27.05 7.40
N SER A 84 -40.73 26.44 7.38
CA SER A 84 -39.58 26.82 8.21
C SER A 84 -38.32 26.89 7.35
N GLY A 85 -37.37 27.76 7.72
CA GLY A 85 -36.17 28.04 6.92
C GLY A 85 -35.57 29.41 7.27
N GLU A 86 -34.71 29.94 6.42
CA GLU A 86 -34.24 31.33 6.52
C GLU A 86 -35.40 32.28 6.18
N LEU A 87 -36.23 32.58 7.17
CA LEU A 87 -37.34 33.54 7.11
C LEU A 87 -36.88 34.87 7.76
N PRO A 88 -36.53 35.91 6.98
CA PRO A 88 -36.15 37.20 7.55
C PRO A 88 -37.30 37.75 8.42
N ALA A 89 -37.02 38.03 9.70
CA ALA A 89 -38.01 38.48 10.69
C ALA A 89 -39.21 37.53 10.89
N GLY A 90 -39.03 36.22 10.65
CA GLY A 90 -40.08 35.22 10.79
C GLY A 90 -41.16 35.32 9.71
N ARG A 91 -40.85 35.96 8.58
CA ARG A 91 -41.74 36.14 7.45
C ARG A 91 -41.08 35.67 6.16
N LEU A 92 -41.90 35.23 5.21
CA LEU A 92 -41.48 35.03 3.83
C LEU A 92 -40.98 36.36 3.24
N PRO A 93 -39.92 36.36 2.43
CA PRO A 93 -39.43 37.55 1.77
C PRO A 93 -40.53 38.29 1.00
N SER A 94 -40.46 39.62 0.98
CA SER A 94 -41.47 40.50 0.35
C SER A 94 -41.70 40.18 -1.13
N ALA A 95 -40.68 39.64 -1.81
CA ALA A 95 -40.73 39.16 -3.18
C ALA A 95 -41.75 38.02 -3.40
N PHE A 96 -41.97 37.16 -2.40
CA PHE A 96 -42.96 36.08 -2.47
C PHE A 96 -44.33 36.52 -1.90
N GLU A 97 -44.33 37.35 -0.86
CA GLU A 97 -45.54 37.84 -0.17
C GLU A 97 -46.54 38.51 -1.14
N HIS A 98 -46.04 39.24 -2.13
CA HIS A 98 -46.86 40.00 -3.08
C HIS A 98 -47.02 39.32 -4.45
N ALA A 99 -46.45 38.12 -4.65
CA ALA A 99 -46.36 37.46 -5.96
C ALA A 99 -47.61 36.65 -6.34
N VAL A 100 -48.80 37.25 -6.21
CA VAL A 100 -50.13 36.61 -6.39
C VAL A 100 -50.37 36.02 -7.79
N ARG A 101 -49.50 36.24 -8.78
CA ARG A 101 -49.62 35.64 -10.13
C ARG A 101 -48.36 34.98 -10.67
N ALA A 102 -47.23 35.21 -10.00
CA ALA A 102 -45.91 34.79 -10.44
C ALA A 102 -45.29 33.73 -9.52
N LEU A 103 -45.88 33.51 -8.33
CA LEU A 103 -45.41 32.51 -7.37
C LEU A 103 -45.73 31.10 -7.86
N ALA A 104 -44.68 30.31 -8.08
CA ALA A 104 -44.73 28.87 -8.23
C ALA A 104 -44.26 28.21 -6.93
N VAL A 105 -44.93 27.13 -6.51
CA VAL A 105 -44.57 26.36 -5.32
C VAL A 105 -44.42 24.90 -5.73
N HIS A 106 -43.20 24.39 -5.66
CA HIS A 106 -42.89 23.00 -5.96
C HIS A 106 -42.84 22.21 -4.65
N VAL A 107 -43.62 21.13 -4.56
CA VAL A 107 -43.79 20.28 -3.37
C VAL A 107 -43.69 18.80 -3.77
N GLN A 108 -43.83 17.88 -2.80
CA GLN A 108 -43.65 16.43 -3.00
C GLN A 108 -42.20 16.07 -3.33
N SER A 109 -41.28 16.49 -2.45
CA SER A 109 -39.88 16.12 -2.57
C SER A 109 -39.68 14.61 -2.32
N GLU A 110 -38.98 13.93 -3.22
CA GLU A 110 -38.47 12.58 -3.00
C GLU A 110 -37.00 12.64 -2.55
N GLU A 111 -36.64 11.84 -1.54
CA GLU A 111 -35.25 11.69 -1.12
C GLU A 111 -34.52 10.80 -2.13
N LEU A 112 -33.54 11.35 -2.83
CA LEU A 112 -32.66 10.54 -3.68
C LEU A 112 -31.62 9.83 -2.82
N GLU A 113 -31.52 8.51 -2.98
CA GLU A 113 -30.35 7.78 -2.53
C GLU A 113 -29.13 8.31 -3.29
N LEU A 114 -28.20 8.92 -2.57
CA LEU A 114 -26.92 9.33 -3.14
C LEU A 114 -26.19 8.08 -3.62
N ALA A 115 -25.99 7.99 -4.95
CA ALA A 115 -25.16 6.95 -5.52
C ALA A 115 -23.73 7.10 -4.99
N ARG A 116 -23.10 5.98 -4.60
CA ARG A 116 -21.69 5.98 -4.22
C ARG A 116 -20.86 6.57 -5.35
N MET A 117 -20.03 7.56 -5.05
CA MET A 117 -19.09 8.11 -6.03
C MET A 117 -18.22 6.97 -6.58
N PRO A 118 -18.30 6.66 -7.88
CA PRO A 118 -17.55 5.55 -8.46
C PRO A 118 -16.05 5.83 -8.37
N LEU A 119 -15.29 4.77 -8.14
CA LEU A 119 -13.83 4.81 -8.20
C LEU A 119 -13.42 4.43 -9.63
N ASP A 120 -13.17 5.43 -10.46
CA ASP A 120 -12.85 5.28 -11.88
C ASP A 120 -11.37 5.54 -12.20
N ALA A 121 -10.70 6.35 -11.36
CA ALA A 121 -9.28 6.62 -11.48
C ALA A 121 -8.42 5.35 -11.35
N PRO A 122 -7.33 5.23 -12.13
CA PRO A 122 -6.35 4.14 -11.99
C PRO A 122 -5.73 4.13 -10.59
N VAL A 123 -5.11 3.02 -10.20
CA VAL A 123 -4.44 2.90 -8.91
C VAL A 123 -2.95 3.12 -9.13
N TYR A 124 -2.41 4.22 -8.61
CA TYR A 124 -0.98 4.47 -8.51
C TYR A 124 -0.67 5.52 -7.44
N GLY A 125 0.62 5.67 -7.12
CA GLY A 125 1.11 6.70 -6.21
C GLY A 125 1.01 6.27 -4.75
N GLU A 126 0.83 7.22 -3.85
CA GLU A 126 0.91 7.00 -2.40
C GLU A 126 -0.46 6.83 -1.73
N THR A 127 -1.56 6.99 -2.46
CA THR A 127 -2.90 6.93 -1.88
C THR A 127 -3.77 5.94 -2.62
N ILE A 128 -4.34 4.98 -1.88
CA ILE A 128 -5.25 3.97 -2.42
C ILE A 128 -6.58 4.02 -1.66
N ALA A 129 -7.65 4.40 -2.35
CA ALA A 129 -9.00 4.23 -1.83
C ALA A 129 -9.51 2.80 -2.12
N LEU A 130 -9.98 2.09 -1.10
CA LEU A 130 -10.69 0.81 -1.26
C LEU A 130 -12.15 1.05 -1.64
N ASP A 131 -12.78 0.07 -2.26
CA ASP A 131 -14.19 0.11 -2.69
C ASP A 131 -15.19 -0.04 -1.52
N ARG A 132 -14.68 -0.45 -0.36
CA ARG A 132 -15.43 -0.65 0.88
C ARG A 132 -14.60 -0.25 2.08
N ARG A 133 -15.27 -0.08 3.21
CA ARG A 133 -14.62 0.01 4.52
C ARG A 133 -13.99 -1.34 4.87
N VAL A 134 -12.73 -1.30 5.26
CA VAL A 134 -11.95 -2.43 5.76
C VAL A 134 -11.34 -2.04 7.10
N ASP A 135 -11.69 -2.80 8.13
CA ASP A 135 -11.20 -2.62 9.49
C ASP A 135 -10.00 -3.53 9.77
N GLY A 136 -9.22 -3.20 10.82
CA GLY A 136 -8.10 -4.04 11.29
C GLY A 136 -6.77 -3.84 10.56
N LEU A 137 -6.70 -2.95 9.57
CA LEU A 137 -5.44 -2.52 8.95
C LEU A 137 -4.63 -1.64 9.91
N ARG A 138 -3.31 -1.77 9.87
CA ARG A 138 -2.39 -1.09 10.80
C ARG A 138 -1.29 -0.32 10.05
N PRO A 139 -0.78 0.79 10.61
CA PRO A 139 0.42 1.45 10.08
C PRO A 139 1.59 0.47 9.93
N GLY A 140 2.44 0.68 8.91
CA GLY A 140 3.58 -0.19 8.60
C GLY A 140 3.23 -1.59 8.05
N GLN A 141 1.94 -1.96 7.97
CA GLN A 141 1.54 -3.28 7.50
C GLN A 141 1.83 -3.48 6.00
N PRO A 142 2.37 -4.64 5.59
CA PRO A 142 2.55 -4.97 4.18
C PRO A 142 1.23 -5.29 3.49
N LEU A 143 1.11 -4.81 2.25
CA LEU A 143 0.01 -5.06 1.32
C LEU A 143 0.57 -5.61 0.01
N ALA A 144 -0.06 -6.65 -0.53
CA ALA A 144 0.25 -7.16 -1.86
C ALA A 144 -0.74 -6.57 -2.86
N LEU A 145 -0.24 -5.75 -3.77
CA LEU A 145 -1.00 -5.22 -4.90
C LEU A 145 -0.80 -6.13 -6.10
N ARG A 146 -1.88 -6.42 -6.81
CA ARG A 146 -1.86 -7.22 -8.05
C ARG A 146 -2.91 -6.71 -9.02
N GLY A 147 -2.61 -6.70 -10.32
CA GLY A 147 -3.62 -6.44 -11.34
C GLY A 147 -3.05 -6.14 -12.71
N LYS A 148 -3.95 -5.82 -13.65
CA LYS A 148 -3.56 -5.47 -15.02
C LYS A 148 -3.08 -4.01 -15.10
N PRO A 149 -2.14 -3.68 -16.00
CA PRO A 149 -1.63 -2.31 -16.17
C PRO A 149 -2.69 -1.35 -16.69
N GLN A 150 -2.63 -0.08 -16.30
CA GLN A 150 -3.42 0.97 -16.93
C GLN A 150 -2.87 1.27 -18.34
N ARG A 151 -3.74 1.40 -19.34
CA ARG A 151 -3.37 1.83 -20.69
C ARG A 151 -3.81 3.26 -20.99
N ILE A 152 -3.08 3.93 -21.88
CA ILE A 152 -3.45 5.22 -22.46
C ILE A 152 -3.71 5.02 -23.95
N ALA A 153 -4.88 5.43 -24.41
CA ALA A 153 -5.20 5.53 -25.83
C ALA A 153 -4.97 6.96 -26.31
N ILE A 154 -4.54 7.11 -27.57
CA ILE A 154 -4.48 8.41 -28.23
C ILE A 154 -5.86 8.78 -28.76
N ALA A 155 -6.34 9.95 -28.33
CA ALA A 155 -7.67 10.43 -28.63
C ALA A 155 -7.83 10.79 -30.12
N ARG A 156 -9.07 10.75 -30.60
CA ARG A 156 -9.42 11.19 -31.95
C ARG A 156 -9.06 12.65 -32.17
N GLY A 157 -8.39 12.93 -33.28
CA GLY A 157 -7.94 14.29 -33.62
C GLY A 157 -6.71 14.77 -32.84
N ALA A 158 -6.06 13.89 -32.07
CA ALA A 158 -4.71 14.16 -31.56
C ALA A 158 -3.73 14.24 -32.73
N GLY A 159 -2.92 15.30 -32.76
CA GLY A 159 -1.88 15.51 -33.78
C GLY A 159 -0.55 15.87 -33.12
N ASP A 160 0.54 15.57 -33.82
CA ASP A 160 1.92 15.90 -33.44
C ASP A 160 2.40 15.32 -32.09
N LEU A 161 1.94 14.12 -31.75
CA LEU A 161 2.44 13.38 -30.59
C LEU A 161 3.64 12.53 -30.99
N HIS A 162 4.80 12.84 -30.41
CA HIS A 162 6.02 12.07 -30.58
C HIS A 162 6.41 11.40 -29.29
N TRP A 163 6.38 10.08 -29.30
CA TRP A 163 6.92 9.25 -28.23
C TRP A 163 8.39 8.96 -28.52
N ARG A 164 9.22 9.08 -27.49
CA ARG A 164 10.66 8.84 -27.58
C ARG A 164 11.07 7.82 -26.55
N SER A 165 11.60 6.69 -26.99
CA SER A 165 12.12 5.63 -26.12
C SER A 165 13.37 6.08 -25.36
N ASP A 166 13.69 5.33 -24.32
CA ASP A 166 14.90 5.54 -23.51
C ASP A 166 16.20 5.32 -24.31
N ASP A 167 16.18 4.48 -25.34
CA ASP A 167 17.31 4.24 -26.26
C ASP A 167 17.41 5.28 -27.40
N GLY A 168 16.47 6.23 -27.47
CA GLY A 168 16.50 7.37 -28.38
C GLY A 168 15.69 7.22 -29.68
N LEU A 169 15.05 6.06 -29.92
CA LEU A 169 14.07 5.89 -31.01
C LEU A 169 12.91 6.87 -30.84
N ALA A 170 12.53 7.56 -31.92
CA ALA A 170 11.36 8.43 -31.95
C ALA A 170 10.27 7.81 -32.84
N ARG A 171 9.02 7.83 -32.36
CA ARG A 171 7.84 7.33 -33.07
C ARG A 171 6.71 8.34 -32.96
N SER A 172 6.04 8.62 -34.07
CA SER A 172 4.79 9.37 -34.06
C SER A 172 3.66 8.48 -33.59
N LEU A 173 2.84 8.97 -32.66
CA LEU A 173 1.64 8.28 -32.20
C LEU A 173 0.42 8.80 -32.96
N ALA A 174 -0.43 7.88 -33.40
CA ALA A 174 -1.65 8.16 -34.15
C ALA A 174 -2.90 7.87 -33.31
N GLU A 175 -4.05 8.37 -33.76
CA GLU A 175 -5.36 8.06 -33.18
C GLU A 175 -5.55 6.53 -33.02
N GLY A 176 -6.00 6.12 -31.84
CA GLY A 176 -6.24 4.71 -31.53
C GLY A 176 -5.00 3.92 -31.11
N ASP A 177 -3.79 4.49 -31.18
CA ASP A 177 -2.63 3.87 -30.57
C ASP A 177 -2.83 3.75 -29.05
N GLU A 178 -2.52 2.58 -28.51
CA GLU A 178 -2.63 2.31 -27.08
C GLU A 178 -1.30 1.84 -26.51
N LEU A 179 -0.87 2.46 -25.43
CA LEU A 179 0.38 2.16 -24.75
C LEU A 179 0.13 1.93 -23.25
N VAL A 180 0.99 1.15 -22.61
CA VAL A 180 0.92 0.89 -21.17
C VAL A 180 1.50 2.08 -20.41
N LEU A 181 0.77 2.60 -19.42
CA LEU A 181 1.28 3.60 -18.48
C LEU A 181 2.20 2.91 -17.48
N VAL A 182 3.50 3.23 -17.54
CA VAL A 182 4.53 2.53 -16.75
C VAL A 182 4.71 3.16 -15.37
N GLU A 183 4.63 4.48 -15.30
CA GLU A 183 4.85 5.28 -14.09
C GLU A 183 3.76 6.36 -13.95
N PRO A 184 3.55 6.90 -12.72
CA PRO A 184 2.63 8.01 -12.51
C PRO A 184 2.90 9.19 -13.46
N PRO A 185 1.88 9.69 -14.17
CA PRO A 185 2.05 10.85 -15.05
C PRO A 185 2.35 12.09 -14.23
N VAL A 186 2.97 13.08 -14.89
CA VAL A 186 3.21 14.39 -14.30
C VAL A 186 2.53 15.47 -15.14
N ARG A 187 1.98 16.47 -14.46
CA ARG A 187 1.50 17.70 -15.10
C ARG A 187 2.67 18.63 -15.34
N LEU A 188 2.73 19.21 -16.53
CA LEU A 188 3.71 20.24 -16.85
C LEU A 188 3.11 21.63 -16.62
N VAL A 189 3.66 22.39 -15.69
CA VAL A 189 3.41 23.83 -15.54
C VAL A 189 4.62 24.55 -16.14
N GLY A 190 4.44 25.10 -17.34
CA GLY A 190 5.58 25.43 -18.20
C GLY A 190 6.34 24.15 -18.59
N ASN A 191 7.60 24.05 -18.20
CA ASN A 191 8.43 22.85 -18.39
C ASN A 191 8.72 22.08 -17.09
N THR A 192 8.20 22.55 -15.95
CA THR A 192 8.41 21.92 -14.65
C THR A 192 7.40 20.81 -14.44
N PRO A 193 7.85 19.56 -14.16
CA PRO A 193 6.96 18.46 -13.85
C PRO A 193 6.44 18.56 -12.41
N HIS A 194 5.14 18.33 -12.23
CA HIS A 194 4.48 18.21 -10.94
C HIS A 194 3.74 16.87 -10.88
N TYR A 195 3.86 16.17 -9.76
CA TYR A 195 3.11 14.93 -9.52
C TYR A 195 1.62 15.15 -9.79
N LEU A 196 0.99 14.17 -10.45
CA LEU A 196 -0.43 14.20 -10.77
C LEU A 196 -1.10 12.99 -10.14
N ASP A 197 -1.88 13.21 -9.09
CA ASP A 197 -2.64 12.14 -8.45
C ASP A 197 -3.67 11.52 -9.41
N PRO A 198 -4.14 10.28 -9.15
CA PRO A 198 -5.04 9.59 -10.07
C PRO A 198 -6.35 10.31 -10.39
N HIS A 199 -6.94 11.04 -9.43
CA HIS A 199 -8.19 11.77 -9.67
C HIS A 199 -7.96 13.04 -10.50
N ALA A 200 -6.83 13.71 -10.27
CA ALA A 200 -6.40 14.83 -11.11
C ALA A 200 -6.06 14.39 -12.54
N LEU A 201 -5.54 13.17 -12.75
CA LEU A 201 -5.38 12.60 -14.09
C LEU A 201 -6.72 12.45 -14.80
N VAL A 202 -7.73 11.85 -14.14
CA VAL A 202 -9.08 11.72 -14.72
C VAL A 202 -9.65 13.08 -15.07
N SER A 203 -9.49 14.07 -14.19
CA SER A 203 -9.96 15.45 -14.41
C SER A 203 -9.20 16.18 -15.52
N ALA A 204 -7.94 15.82 -15.77
CA ALA A 204 -7.11 16.39 -16.83
C ALA A 204 -7.48 15.85 -18.22
N ILE A 205 -7.98 14.62 -18.31
CA ILE A 205 -8.39 14.03 -19.58
C ILE A 205 -9.51 14.85 -20.23
N GLY A 206 -9.40 15.08 -21.54
CA GLY A 206 -10.30 15.97 -22.29
C GLY A 206 -9.94 17.47 -22.22
N GLN A 207 -9.06 17.88 -21.30
CA GLN A 207 -8.70 19.29 -21.14
C GLN A 207 -7.62 19.74 -22.12
N SER A 208 -7.91 20.77 -22.93
CA SER A 208 -6.96 21.32 -23.90
C SER A 208 -5.80 22.10 -23.26
N GLY A 209 -6.05 22.74 -22.12
CA GLY A 209 -5.09 23.59 -21.43
C GLY A 209 -4.14 22.84 -20.49
N VAL A 210 -4.33 21.54 -20.28
CA VAL A 210 -3.51 20.73 -19.38
C VAL A 210 -2.48 19.97 -20.21
N ARG A 211 -1.19 20.23 -19.96
CA ARG A 211 -0.08 19.46 -20.54
C ARG A 211 0.40 18.40 -19.57
N LEU A 212 0.61 17.20 -20.08
CA LEU A 212 1.03 16.01 -19.34
C LEU A 212 2.30 15.44 -19.95
N ARG A 213 3.18 14.91 -19.12
CA ARG A 213 4.27 14.03 -19.54
C ARG A 213 3.96 12.64 -19.02
N LEU A 214 3.95 11.69 -19.94
CA LEU A 214 3.59 10.29 -19.69
C LEU A 214 4.79 9.41 -20.01
N ARG A 215 5.06 8.44 -19.15
CA ARG A 215 6.03 7.38 -19.43
C ARG A 215 5.27 6.13 -19.86
N LEU A 216 5.39 5.79 -21.13
CA LEU A 216 4.57 4.80 -21.80
C LEU A 216 5.44 3.70 -22.38
N ARG A 217 4.95 2.46 -22.30
CA ARG A 217 5.54 1.30 -22.96
C ARG A 217 4.68 0.87 -24.15
N ASP A 218 5.32 0.69 -25.29
CA ASP A 218 4.64 0.29 -26.52
C ASP A 218 4.42 -1.23 -26.61
N ARG A 219 3.90 -1.69 -27.75
CA ARG A 219 3.66 -3.13 -28.02
C ARG A 219 4.93 -3.95 -28.20
N ASP A 220 6.05 -3.30 -28.53
CA ASP A 220 7.35 -3.94 -28.74
C ASP A 220 8.11 -4.08 -27.41
N GLY A 221 7.53 -3.59 -26.30
CA GLY A 221 8.10 -3.62 -24.96
C GLY A 221 9.05 -2.46 -24.65
N LEU A 222 9.26 -1.54 -25.60
CA LEU A 222 10.13 -0.39 -25.41
C LEU A 222 9.42 0.66 -24.55
N THR A 223 10.14 1.22 -23.58
CA THR A 223 9.64 2.27 -22.69
C THR A 223 10.21 3.62 -23.11
N GLY A 224 9.38 4.65 -23.00
CA GLY A 224 9.71 6.00 -23.44
C GLY A 224 8.75 7.05 -22.92
N VAL A 225 8.97 8.29 -23.33
CA VAL A 225 8.23 9.45 -22.86
C VAL A 225 7.49 10.12 -24.01
N VAL A 226 6.26 10.55 -23.75
CA VAL A 226 5.49 11.45 -24.62
C VAL A 226 4.98 12.64 -23.82
N THR A 227 4.98 13.83 -24.43
CA THR A 227 4.27 15.00 -23.90
C THR A 227 2.99 15.19 -24.71
N ALA A 228 1.85 15.20 -24.04
CA ALA A 228 0.53 15.31 -24.66
C ALA A 228 -0.34 16.32 -23.90
N ARG A 229 -1.38 16.86 -24.55
CA ARG A 229 -2.43 17.59 -23.81
C ARG A 229 -3.44 16.58 -23.27
N GLY A 230 -4.15 16.96 -22.20
CA GLY A 230 -5.20 16.13 -21.62
C GLY A 230 -6.28 15.74 -22.64
N LYS A 231 -6.61 16.63 -23.59
CA LYS A 231 -7.52 16.32 -24.70
C LYS A 231 -7.02 15.28 -25.71
N ASP A 232 -5.70 15.06 -25.78
CA ASP A 232 -5.08 14.22 -26.81
C ASP A 232 -5.00 12.74 -26.37
N ILE A 233 -5.44 12.42 -25.14
CA ILE A 233 -5.34 11.09 -24.54
C ILE A 233 -6.67 10.65 -23.90
N LEU A 234 -6.82 9.33 -23.73
CA LEU A 234 -7.93 8.68 -23.02
C LEU A 234 -7.39 7.55 -22.14
N LEU A 235 -8.09 7.22 -21.05
CA LEU A 235 -7.85 5.96 -20.35
C LEU A 235 -8.39 4.81 -21.19
N ALA A 236 -7.56 3.81 -21.45
CA ALA A 236 -7.93 2.58 -22.14
C ALA A 236 -7.96 1.40 -21.17
N ARG A 237 -8.75 0.38 -21.53
CA ARG A 237 -8.79 -0.88 -20.77
C ARG A 237 -7.55 -1.72 -21.08
N PRO A 238 -7.10 -2.55 -20.14
CA PRO A 238 -6.03 -3.50 -20.42
C PRO A 238 -6.48 -4.51 -21.47
N ARG A 239 -5.51 -5.04 -22.22
CA ARG A 239 -5.73 -6.13 -23.16
C ARG A 239 -5.68 -7.47 -22.43
N ASP A 240 -6.23 -8.51 -23.05
CA ASP A 240 -6.25 -9.85 -22.46
C ASP A 240 -4.82 -10.40 -22.27
N ASP A 241 -3.92 -10.10 -23.21
CA ASP A 241 -2.50 -10.48 -23.23
C ASP A 241 -1.60 -9.59 -22.37
N ASP A 242 -2.10 -8.48 -21.80
CA ASP A 242 -1.29 -7.66 -20.89
C ASP A 242 -0.86 -8.48 -19.66
N PRO A 243 0.42 -8.44 -19.23
CA PRO A 243 0.86 -9.20 -18.07
C PRO A 243 0.15 -8.72 -16.81
N GLU A 244 -0.09 -9.64 -15.87
CA GLU A 244 -0.50 -9.24 -14.53
C GLU A 244 0.73 -8.71 -13.78
N LEU A 245 0.61 -7.51 -13.22
CA LEU A 245 1.64 -6.87 -12.42
C LEU A 245 1.38 -7.17 -10.95
N ALA A 246 2.44 -7.27 -10.16
CA ALA A 246 2.34 -7.45 -8.72
C ALA A 246 3.50 -6.77 -7.98
N GLU A 247 3.22 -6.26 -6.78
CA GLU A 247 4.23 -5.71 -5.88
C GLU A 247 3.76 -5.79 -4.42
N VAL A 248 4.73 -5.75 -3.50
CA VAL A 248 4.46 -5.53 -2.08
C VAL A 248 4.74 -4.06 -1.76
N VAL A 249 3.77 -3.39 -1.12
CA VAL A 249 3.90 -2.03 -0.60
C VAL A 249 3.68 -2.05 0.91
N LEU A 250 4.24 -1.07 1.61
CA LEU A 250 3.98 -0.87 3.03
C LEU A 250 2.99 0.28 3.21
N LEU A 251 2.06 0.13 4.16
CA LEU A 251 1.34 1.27 4.69
C LEU A 251 2.31 2.25 5.34
N ALA A 252 2.03 3.55 5.22
CA ALA A 252 2.78 4.57 5.93
C ALA A 252 2.74 4.33 7.44
N GLU A 253 3.69 4.91 8.15
CA GLU A 253 3.64 4.99 9.61
C GLU A 253 2.70 6.11 10.06
N GLY A 254 2.18 6.00 11.28
CA GLY A 254 1.34 7.03 11.90
C GLY A 254 -0.17 6.90 11.66
N ASP A 255 -0.94 7.77 12.31
CA ASP A 255 -2.40 7.65 12.41
C ASP A 255 -3.14 7.90 11.09
N ASP A 256 -2.54 8.66 10.16
CA ASP A 256 -3.10 8.98 8.84
C ASP A 256 -2.82 7.90 7.78
N ALA A 257 -2.15 6.81 8.15
CA ALA A 257 -1.89 5.69 7.25
C ALA A 257 -3.18 5.00 6.78
N VAL A 258 -4.21 5.00 7.63
CA VAL A 258 -5.51 4.36 7.36
C VAL A 258 -6.64 5.30 7.77
N VAL A 259 -7.18 6.02 6.79
CA VAL A 259 -8.31 6.93 7.00
C VAL A 259 -9.60 6.22 6.65
N GLN A 260 -10.47 6.03 7.64
CA GLN A 260 -11.77 5.40 7.44
C GLN A 260 -12.89 6.44 7.34
N THR A 261 -13.70 6.32 6.29
CA THR A 261 -14.98 7.01 6.18
C THR A 261 -16.12 6.03 6.50
N ARG A 262 -17.36 6.50 6.45
CA ARG A 262 -18.53 5.61 6.57
C ARG A 262 -18.57 4.54 5.46
N GLU A 263 -18.08 4.86 4.27
CA GLU A 263 -18.23 3.99 3.08
C GLU A 263 -16.97 3.22 2.71
N ARG A 264 -15.79 3.81 2.95
CA ARG A 264 -14.52 3.32 2.41
C ARG A 264 -13.35 3.56 3.35
N THR A 265 -12.30 2.77 3.15
CA THR A 265 -10.98 3.00 3.71
C THR A 265 -10.07 3.62 2.65
N VAL A 266 -9.34 4.67 3.03
CA VAL A 266 -8.28 5.30 2.24
C VAL A 266 -6.95 4.98 2.91
N LEU A 267 -6.00 4.49 2.11
CA LEU A 267 -4.70 4.03 2.55
C LEU A 267 -3.64 5.02 2.08
N THR A 268 -2.74 5.40 2.98
CA THR A 268 -1.51 6.12 2.65
C THR A 268 -0.35 5.12 2.68
N LEU A 269 0.43 5.07 1.61
CA LEU A 269 1.57 4.16 1.46
C LEU A 269 2.86 4.84 1.91
N ALA A 270 3.83 4.06 2.37
CA ALA A 270 5.16 4.56 2.75
C ALA A 270 5.98 5.04 1.53
N ALA A 271 5.65 4.54 0.34
CA ALA A 271 6.24 4.96 -0.92
C ALA A 271 5.21 4.81 -2.06
N SER A 272 5.42 5.58 -3.14
CA SER A 272 4.62 5.46 -4.37
C SER A 272 4.68 4.04 -4.95
N THR A 273 3.54 3.54 -5.44
CA THR A 273 3.51 2.27 -6.20
C THR A 273 4.47 2.31 -7.40
N ARG A 274 5.12 1.19 -7.70
CA ARG A 274 6.01 1.07 -8.86
C ARG A 274 5.26 0.91 -10.18
N HIS A 275 3.99 0.52 -10.10
CA HIS A 275 3.13 0.28 -11.25
C HIS A 275 1.88 1.16 -11.24
N CYS A 276 1.30 1.36 -12.42
CA CYS A 276 -0.02 1.96 -12.57
C CYS A 276 -1.04 0.88 -12.95
N TYR A 277 -1.98 0.60 -12.05
CA TYR A 277 -2.96 -0.47 -12.25
C TYR A 277 -4.28 0.07 -12.79
N HIS A 278 -4.92 -0.72 -13.64
CA HIS A 278 -6.29 -0.48 -14.03
C HIS A 278 -7.23 -0.77 -12.85
N ARG A 279 -8.03 0.23 -12.49
CA ARG A 279 -8.82 0.27 -11.25
C ARG A 279 -9.65 -0.98 -10.97
N ARG A 280 -10.41 -1.45 -11.96
CA ARG A 280 -11.35 -2.56 -11.79
C ARG A 280 -10.68 -3.93 -11.73
N LEU A 281 -9.43 -4.02 -12.17
CA LEU A 281 -8.67 -5.27 -12.23
C LEU A 281 -7.52 -5.29 -11.22
N ALA A 282 -7.41 -4.25 -10.39
CA ALA A 282 -6.49 -4.18 -9.27
C ALA A 282 -7.10 -4.85 -8.04
N ARG A 283 -6.29 -5.63 -7.33
CA ARG A 283 -6.60 -6.25 -6.04
C ARG A 283 -5.54 -5.81 -5.03
N CYS A 284 -5.97 -5.68 -3.79
CA CYS A 284 -5.10 -5.40 -2.65
C CYS A 284 -5.35 -6.46 -1.58
N ASN A 285 -4.31 -7.22 -1.25
CA ASN A 285 -4.32 -8.27 -0.25
C ASN A 285 -3.56 -7.79 0.99
N ALA A 286 -4.25 -7.73 2.13
CA ALA A 286 -3.65 -7.32 3.41
C ALA A 286 -3.17 -8.49 4.28
N ASN A 287 -3.45 -9.72 3.84
CA ASN A 287 -3.04 -10.97 4.49
C ASN A 287 -1.64 -11.42 4.00
N VAL A 288 -0.68 -10.49 4.02
CA VAL A 288 0.71 -10.75 3.59
C VAL A 288 1.50 -11.30 4.77
N ALA A 289 2.30 -12.33 4.52
CA ALA A 289 3.21 -12.91 5.49
C ALA A 289 4.60 -13.10 4.87
N PRO A 290 5.69 -12.90 5.65
CA PRO A 290 7.02 -13.22 5.19
C PRO A 290 7.17 -14.72 4.95
N ALA A 291 7.95 -15.07 3.95
CA ALA A 291 8.28 -16.45 3.61
C ALA A 291 9.78 -16.59 3.45
N THR A 292 10.35 -17.66 3.99
CA THR A 292 11.78 -17.99 3.88
C THR A 292 11.94 -19.47 3.54
N HIS A 293 13.02 -19.81 2.85
CA HIS A 293 13.28 -21.17 2.35
C HIS A 293 13.46 -22.19 3.49
N GLY A 294 13.29 -23.48 3.16
CA GLY A 294 13.61 -24.63 4.01
C GLY A 294 12.39 -25.41 4.52
N GLU A 295 12.57 -26.72 4.66
CA GLU A 295 11.59 -27.63 5.25
C GLU A 295 11.77 -27.67 6.77
N THR A 296 10.68 -27.56 7.54
CA THR A 296 10.75 -27.65 9.01
C THR A 296 11.01 -29.08 9.45
N VAL A 297 12.03 -29.26 10.29
CA VAL A 297 12.37 -30.51 10.96
C VAL A 297 12.21 -30.33 12.47
N GLU A 298 11.46 -31.23 13.09
CA GLU A 298 11.41 -31.37 14.55
C GLU A 298 11.96 -32.73 14.93
N ALA A 299 12.91 -32.75 15.87
CA ALA A 299 13.59 -33.98 16.26
C ALA A 299 13.95 -33.98 17.74
N LEU A 300 14.06 -35.19 18.27
CA LEU A 300 14.69 -35.43 19.56
C LEU A 300 16.16 -35.79 19.30
N LEU A 301 17.10 -35.02 19.87
CA LEU A 301 18.53 -35.28 19.69
C LEU A 301 19.05 -36.36 20.63
N GLY A 302 18.47 -36.50 21.82
CA GLY A 302 18.88 -37.53 22.78
C GLY A 302 18.67 -37.13 24.23
N SER A 303 19.50 -37.73 25.08
CA SER A 303 19.45 -37.65 26.54
C SER A 303 20.66 -36.89 27.07
N GLY A 304 20.44 -35.85 27.87
CA GLY A 304 21.50 -35.13 28.57
C GLY A 304 22.08 -35.95 29.74
N ASP A 305 23.36 -35.72 30.04
CA ASP A 305 24.03 -36.23 31.23
C ASP A 305 24.90 -35.13 31.85
N GLY A 306 24.49 -34.63 33.03
CA GLY A 306 25.18 -33.53 33.71
C GLY A 306 26.58 -33.85 34.22
N ARG A 307 27.01 -35.11 34.09
CA ARG A 307 28.39 -35.52 34.39
C ARG A 307 29.32 -35.36 33.20
N VAL A 308 28.79 -35.25 31.98
CA VAL A 308 29.57 -35.17 30.74
C VAL A 308 29.83 -33.70 30.39
N PRO A 309 31.07 -33.20 30.51
CA PRO A 309 31.43 -31.89 29.99
C PRO A 309 31.50 -31.93 28.46
N ASN A 310 31.31 -30.78 27.79
CA ASN A 310 31.47 -30.67 26.34
C ASN A 310 30.67 -31.70 25.55
N ALA A 311 29.46 -32.02 26.03
CA ALA A 311 28.59 -32.96 25.36
C ALA A 311 28.29 -32.49 23.92
N GLN A 312 28.18 -33.42 22.99
CA GLN A 312 27.94 -33.11 21.58
C GLN A 312 26.81 -33.94 20.99
N PHE A 313 26.01 -33.31 20.13
CA PHE A 313 24.90 -33.96 19.42
C PHE A 313 24.84 -33.47 17.97
N GLU A 314 24.70 -34.37 17.01
CA GLU A 314 24.56 -34.05 15.58
C GLU A 314 23.08 -33.88 15.19
N LEU A 315 22.78 -32.90 14.35
CA LEU A 315 21.46 -32.77 13.74
C LEU A 315 21.19 -33.92 12.76
N ALA A 316 19.98 -34.50 12.84
CA ALA A 316 19.63 -35.67 12.04
C ALA A 316 19.54 -35.41 10.52
N GLN A 317 19.35 -34.16 10.10
CA GLN A 317 19.22 -33.77 8.70
C GLN A 317 20.06 -32.52 8.42
N ALA A 318 20.64 -32.49 7.23
CA ALA A 318 21.49 -31.41 6.74
C ALA A 318 21.01 -30.97 5.34
N PRO A 319 21.39 -29.78 4.87
CA PRO A 319 22.08 -28.71 5.62
C PRO A 319 21.12 -27.94 6.53
N LEU A 320 21.62 -27.39 7.64
CA LEU A 320 20.89 -26.43 8.47
C LEU A 320 20.63 -25.13 7.67
N THR A 321 19.38 -24.68 7.61
CA THR A 321 19.03 -23.41 6.96
C THR A 321 19.43 -22.22 7.84
N TYR A 322 20.08 -21.25 7.21
CA TYR A 322 20.32 -19.92 7.75
C TYR A 322 19.44 -18.89 7.03
N VAL A 323 19.02 -17.85 7.74
CA VAL A 323 18.31 -16.69 7.19
C VAL A 323 19.16 -15.44 7.32
N SER A 324 18.92 -14.46 6.46
CA SER A 324 19.55 -13.15 6.57
C SER A 324 19.23 -12.53 7.93
N ALA A 325 20.23 -11.93 8.58
CA ALA A 325 20.08 -11.28 9.87
C ALA A 325 21.12 -10.16 10.03
N ALA A 326 20.81 -9.15 10.84
CA ALA A 326 21.73 -8.05 11.18
C ALA A 326 22.81 -8.47 12.20
N THR A 327 23.55 -9.55 11.91
CA THR A 327 24.71 -10.02 12.68
C THR A 327 26.00 -9.70 11.92
N ALA A 328 27.17 -9.84 12.57
CA ALA A 328 28.46 -9.66 11.91
C ALA A 328 28.65 -10.57 10.67
N SER A 329 28.10 -11.79 10.72
CA SER A 329 28.13 -12.75 9.60
C SER A 329 27.02 -12.57 8.56
N GLY A 330 26.05 -11.68 8.82
CA GLY A 330 24.88 -11.46 7.98
C GLY A 330 23.83 -12.57 7.97
N ARG A 331 23.97 -13.56 8.86
CA ARG A 331 23.08 -14.70 8.94
C ARG A 331 22.76 -15.10 10.37
N ALA A 332 21.62 -15.76 10.54
CA ALA A 332 21.21 -16.42 11.78
C ALA A 332 20.70 -17.82 11.45
N SER A 333 21.04 -18.79 12.30
CA SER A 333 20.53 -20.15 12.17
C SER A 333 19.02 -20.19 12.45
N THR A 334 18.32 -21.14 11.85
CA THR A 334 16.90 -21.40 12.15
C THR A 334 16.70 -22.35 13.33
N LEU A 335 17.80 -22.77 13.97
CA LEU A 335 17.81 -23.78 15.02
C LEU A 335 17.27 -23.21 16.33
N THR A 336 16.35 -23.94 16.92
CA THR A 336 15.88 -23.72 18.28
C THR A 336 16.04 -25.01 19.06
N LEU A 337 16.55 -24.90 20.29
CA LEU A 337 16.77 -26.03 21.19
C LEU A 337 16.03 -25.80 22.51
N ARG A 338 15.36 -26.86 22.98
CA ARG A 338 14.84 -26.93 24.34
C ARG A 338 15.37 -28.18 25.05
N VAL A 339 15.83 -28.02 26.27
CA VAL A 339 16.25 -29.11 27.15
C VAL A 339 15.32 -29.13 28.36
N ASN A 340 14.63 -30.23 28.62
CA ASN A 340 13.55 -30.29 29.64
C ASN A 340 12.51 -29.16 29.44
N ASP A 341 12.11 -28.90 28.20
CA ASP A 341 11.20 -27.81 27.80
C ASP A 341 11.70 -26.39 28.14
N VAL A 342 12.96 -26.23 28.53
CA VAL A 342 13.61 -24.93 28.77
C VAL A 342 14.43 -24.56 27.54
N ALA A 343 14.27 -23.33 27.04
CA ALA A 343 15.04 -22.83 25.90
C ALA A 343 16.54 -22.70 26.24
N TRP A 344 17.37 -23.12 25.30
CA TRP A 344 18.81 -22.88 25.30
C TRP A 344 19.15 -21.96 24.14
N GLN A 345 20.15 -21.09 24.33
CA GLN A 345 20.51 -20.05 23.38
C GLN A 345 21.76 -20.44 22.59
N GLU A 346 21.70 -20.31 21.27
CA GLU A 346 22.89 -20.45 20.41
C GLU A 346 23.82 -19.25 20.61
N VAL A 347 25.12 -19.51 20.73
CA VAL A 347 26.17 -18.49 20.82
C VAL A 347 27.30 -18.79 19.80
N PRO A 348 28.01 -17.77 19.31
CA PRO A 348 29.12 -17.98 18.37
C PRO A 348 30.27 -18.80 18.97
N THR A 349 30.49 -18.65 20.27
CA THR A 349 31.49 -19.43 21.02
C THR A 349 31.02 -19.61 22.46
N LEU A 350 31.34 -20.75 23.07
CA LEU A 350 31.15 -20.95 24.51
C LEU A 350 32.13 -20.14 25.37
N HIS A 351 33.24 -19.67 24.78
CA HIS A 351 34.28 -18.95 25.52
C HIS A 351 33.72 -17.73 26.25
N GLY A 352 34.00 -17.61 27.55
CA GLY A 352 33.50 -16.52 28.39
C GLY A 352 32.02 -16.61 28.77
N ALA A 353 31.29 -17.65 28.37
CA ALA A 353 29.92 -17.88 28.84
C ALA A 353 29.90 -18.24 30.33
N ALA A 354 28.93 -17.71 31.09
CA ALA A 354 28.84 -17.99 32.51
C ALA A 354 28.61 -19.50 32.79
N PRO A 355 29.15 -20.06 33.89
CA PRO A 355 29.02 -21.49 34.26
C PRO A 355 27.61 -22.08 34.25
N ALA A 356 26.60 -21.25 34.52
CA ALA A 356 25.18 -21.65 34.56
C ALA A 356 24.38 -21.18 33.33
N ALA A 357 25.04 -20.56 32.34
CA ALA A 357 24.39 -20.08 31.13
C ALA A 357 23.91 -21.26 30.28
N ARG A 358 22.62 -21.27 29.94
CA ARG A 358 22.00 -22.29 29.08
C ARG A 358 22.28 -21.97 27.62
N VAL A 359 23.53 -22.16 27.22
CA VAL A 359 24.03 -21.83 25.88
C VAL A 359 24.64 -23.04 25.19
N PHE A 360 24.66 -23.02 23.87
CA PHE A 360 25.34 -24.01 23.04
C PHE A 360 25.97 -23.34 21.82
N GLU A 361 27.02 -23.95 21.30
CA GLU A 361 27.70 -23.54 20.07
C GLU A 361 27.36 -24.53 18.95
N THR A 362 27.30 -24.07 17.70
CA THR A 362 27.12 -24.94 16.53
C THR A 362 28.40 -25.03 15.73
N LEU A 363 28.78 -26.26 15.38
CA LEU A 363 29.93 -26.57 14.55
C LEU A 363 29.42 -27.21 13.25
N GLN A 364 29.91 -26.73 12.11
CA GLN A 364 29.59 -27.32 10.80
C GLN A 364 30.84 -28.01 10.23
N ASP A 365 30.66 -29.16 9.58
CA ASP A 365 31.72 -29.82 8.82
C ASP A 365 31.57 -29.63 7.30
N ASP A 366 32.54 -30.13 6.55
CA ASP A 366 32.64 -29.99 5.09
C ASP A 366 31.46 -30.67 4.35
N ASP A 367 30.80 -31.65 4.98
CA ASP A 367 29.59 -32.31 4.45
C ASP A 367 28.31 -31.52 4.77
N GLY A 368 28.44 -30.37 5.43
CA GLY A 368 27.34 -29.50 5.80
C GLY A 368 26.54 -29.99 7.02
N LYS A 369 27.02 -31.01 7.73
CA LYS A 369 26.38 -31.50 8.96
C LYS A 369 26.67 -30.57 10.12
N THR A 370 25.67 -30.38 10.98
CA THR A 370 25.78 -29.49 12.14
C THR A 370 25.81 -30.30 13.43
N ARG A 371 26.83 -30.06 14.26
CA ARG A 371 26.96 -30.56 15.63
C ARG A 371 26.73 -29.42 16.62
N LEU A 372 26.01 -29.72 17.70
CA LEU A 372 25.80 -28.82 18.83
C LEU A 372 26.80 -29.20 19.92
N LEU A 373 27.56 -28.22 20.42
CA LEU A 373 28.48 -28.34 21.53
C LEU A 373 27.91 -27.61 22.77
N PHE A 374 27.88 -28.32 23.89
CA PHE A 374 27.37 -27.81 25.17
C PHE A 374 28.49 -27.47 26.14
N GLY A 375 28.20 -26.65 27.15
CA GLY A 375 29.18 -26.21 28.12
C GLY A 375 29.75 -27.31 29.02
N ASP A 376 30.89 -27.02 29.63
CA ASP A 376 31.61 -27.90 30.56
C ASP A 376 31.35 -27.57 32.04
N GLY A 377 30.46 -26.61 32.31
CA GLY A 377 30.15 -26.11 33.65
C GLY A 377 31.12 -25.04 34.16
N VAL A 378 32.11 -24.64 33.37
CA VAL A 378 32.94 -23.44 33.56
C VAL A 378 32.59 -22.42 32.50
N GLU A 379 32.63 -22.83 31.23
CA GLU A 379 32.21 -22.04 30.07
C GLU A 379 30.88 -22.59 29.55
N GLY A 380 29.79 -22.01 30.06
CA GLY A 380 28.43 -22.49 29.81
C GLY A 380 28.01 -23.68 30.67
N ALA A 381 26.70 -23.89 30.79
CA ALA A 381 26.11 -24.96 31.57
C ALA A 381 26.29 -26.33 30.90
N ARG A 382 26.54 -27.35 31.72
CA ARG A 382 26.37 -28.75 31.31
C ARG A 382 24.90 -29.06 31.10
N LEU A 383 24.62 -30.02 30.24
CA LEU A 383 23.26 -30.53 30.05
C LEU A 383 22.71 -31.12 31.36
N PRO A 384 21.49 -30.78 31.79
CA PRO A 384 20.85 -31.50 32.88
C PRO A 384 20.60 -32.96 32.49
N SER A 385 20.83 -33.88 33.43
CA SER A 385 20.53 -35.29 33.22
C SER A 385 19.04 -35.51 32.97
N GLY A 386 18.71 -36.26 31.93
CA GLY A 386 17.33 -36.57 31.58
C GLY A 386 17.26 -37.55 30.43
N ALA A 387 16.16 -38.30 30.34
CA ALA A 387 15.92 -39.20 29.23
C ALA A 387 15.20 -38.44 28.12
N ALA A 388 15.70 -38.53 26.89
CA ALA A 388 15.03 -37.99 25.70
C ALA A 388 14.59 -36.53 25.89
N ASN A 389 15.48 -35.70 26.46
CA ASN A 389 15.12 -34.37 26.92
C ASN A 389 15.62 -33.24 26.03
N LEU A 390 16.41 -33.52 24.99
CA LEU A 390 16.87 -32.52 24.02
C LEU A 390 15.93 -32.52 22.80
N ARG A 391 15.10 -31.48 22.67
CA ARG A 391 14.21 -31.29 21.52
C ARG A 391 14.70 -30.11 20.68
N VAL A 392 14.85 -30.34 19.38
CA VAL A 392 15.20 -29.31 18.41
C VAL A 392 14.09 -29.09 17.40
N ARG A 393 14.00 -27.85 16.92
CA ARG A 393 13.26 -27.48 15.73
C ARG A 393 14.15 -26.58 14.88
N TYR A 394 14.32 -26.92 13.62
CA TYR A 394 15.15 -26.17 12.66
C TYR A 394 14.59 -26.34 11.26
N ARG A 395 15.19 -25.67 10.27
CA ARG A 395 14.90 -25.94 8.87
C ARG A 395 16.06 -26.60 8.16
N LYS A 396 15.74 -27.47 7.20
CA LYS A 396 16.71 -28.03 6.26
C LYS A 396 16.49 -27.47 4.85
N GLY A 397 17.58 -27.29 4.13
CA GLY A 397 17.60 -26.71 2.79
C GLY A 397 18.29 -25.36 2.78
N LEU A 398 19.05 -25.12 1.72
CA LEU A 398 19.85 -23.92 1.51
C LEU A 398 19.95 -23.69 0.00
N GLY A 399 20.61 -22.62 -0.41
CA GLY A 399 21.02 -22.50 -1.79
C GLY A 399 20.16 -21.63 -2.66
N VAL A 400 20.63 -21.48 -3.88
CA VAL A 400 19.95 -20.77 -4.96
C VAL A 400 18.63 -21.44 -5.36
N ALA A 401 18.43 -22.70 -4.97
CA ALA A 401 17.15 -23.39 -5.12
C ALA A 401 15.99 -22.70 -4.39
N GLY A 402 16.27 -21.87 -3.38
CA GLY A 402 15.28 -21.00 -2.73
C GLY A 402 14.88 -19.76 -3.55
N ASN A 403 15.66 -19.38 -4.56
CA ASN A 403 15.42 -18.20 -5.40
C ASN A 403 14.43 -18.55 -6.52
N VAL A 404 13.15 -18.47 -6.21
CA VAL A 404 12.07 -18.75 -7.16
C VAL A 404 11.43 -17.47 -7.69
N ALA A 405 10.93 -17.50 -8.92
CA ALA A 405 10.23 -16.37 -9.52
C ALA A 405 8.94 -16.03 -8.76
N ALA A 406 8.39 -14.84 -9.02
CA ALA A 406 7.03 -14.50 -8.59
C ALA A 406 6.04 -15.58 -9.05
N ASP A 407 4.96 -15.77 -8.29
CA ASP A 407 3.91 -16.77 -8.56
C ASP A 407 4.34 -18.24 -8.62
N THR A 408 5.50 -18.58 -8.08
CA THR A 408 5.96 -19.98 -7.99
C THR A 408 5.51 -20.65 -6.69
N ILE A 409 5.46 -19.91 -5.58
CA ILE A 409 5.06 -20.42 -4.26
C ILE A 409 3.53 -20.40 -4.13
N THR A 410 2.89 -21.45 -4.65
CA THR A 410 1.42 -21.52 -4.79
C THR A 410 0.76 -22.64 -3.98
N THR A 411 1.55 -23.60 -3.50
CA THR A 411 1.03 -24.79 -2.82
C THR A 411 0.81 -24.53 -1.34
N LEU A 412 -0.44 -24.69 -0.89
CA LEU A 412 -0.83 -24.65 0.51
C LEU A 412 -0.62 -26.03 1.16
N LEU A 413 0.38 -26.14 2.05
CA LEU A 413 0.62 -27.37 2.83
C LEU A 413 -0.47 -27.64 3.87
N SER A 414 -1.04 -26.57 4.42
CA SER A 414 -2.24 -26.59 5.25
C SER A 414 -3.25 -25.61 4.67
N ARG A 415 -4.55 -25.84 4.93
CA ARG A 415 -5.63 -24.97 4.44
C ARG A 415 -6.36 -24.33 5.61
N PRO A 416 -5.85 -23.21 6.16
CA PRO A 416 -6.58 -22.43 7.15
C PRO A 416 -7.96 -22.03 6.64
N LEU A 417 -8.93 -21.91 7.55
CA LEU A 417 -10.30 -21.55 7.20
C LEU A 417 -10.32 -20.20 6.45
N GLY A 418 -10.99 -20.16 5.30
CA GLY A 418 -11.13 -18.94 4.49
C GLY A 418 -9.95 -18.65 3.55
N VAL A 419 -8.86 -19.44 3.57
CA VAL A 419 -7.73 -19.30 2.65
C VAL A 419 -7.92 -20.24 1.46
N THR A 420 -8.05 -19.68 0.26
CA THR A 420 -8.27 -20.44 -0.98
C THR A 420 -6.99 -20.67 -1.78
N ALA A 421 -6.04 -19.74 -1.71
CA ALA A 421 -4.77 -19.79 -2.44
C ALA A 421 -3.71 -18.95 -1.72
N ALA A 422 -2.44 -19.26 -1.99
CA ALA A 422 -1.29 -18.43 -1.67
C ALA A 422 -0.49 -18.17 -2.96
N HIS A 423 0.19 -17.04 -3.01
CA HIS A 423 1.12 -16.68 -4.08
C HIS A 423 2.18 -15.76 -3.51
N ASN A 424 3.40 -15.80 -4.07
CA ASN A 424 4.42 -14.81 -3.80
C ASN A 424 4.36 -13.71 -4.88
N PRO A 425 3.92 -12.47 -4.55
CA PRO A 425 3.79 -11.39 -5.52
C PRO A 425 5.14 -10.90 -6.10
N GLN A 426 6.23 -11.23 -5.42
CA GLN A 426 7.59 -10.92 -5.82
C GLN A 426 8.44 -12.20 -5.81
N ALA A 427 9.52 -12.20 -6.60
CA ALA A 427 10.49 -13.29 -6.58
C ALA A 427 11.10 -13.44 -5.18
N ALA A 428 11.36 -14.69 -4.76
CA ALA A 428 12.18 -14.96 -3.61
C ALA A 428 13.66 -14.76 -4.00
N THR A 429 14.41 -14.10 -3.13
CA THR A 429 15.82 -13.74 -3.37
C THR A 429 16.67 -14.01 -2.12
N GLY A 430 17.99 -13.88 -2.25
CA GLY A 430 18.92 -13.98 -1.11
C GLY A 430 19.35 -15.40 -0.77
N GLY A 431 18.87 -16.41 -1.49
CA GLY A 431 19.41 -17.77 -1.40
C GLY A 431 20.80 -17.85 -2.01
N GLU A 432 21.74 -18.42 -1.27
CA GLU A 432 23.13 -18.64 -1.64
C GLU A 432 23.50 -20.10 -1.31
N ASP A 433 24.23 -20.75 -2.22
CA ASP A 433 24.76 -22.09 -1.99
C ASP A 433 25.83 -22.08 -0.88
N ALA A 434 26.19 -23.26 -0.38
CA ALA A 434 27.27 -23.35 0.59
C ALA A 434 28.56 -22.76 0.01
N GLU A 435 29.29 -22.02 0.83
CA GLU A 435 30.56 -21.42 0.42
C GLU A 435 31.55 -22.51 -0.01
N THR A 436 32.15 -22.34 -1.18
CA THR A 436 33.21 -23.23 -1.67
C THR A 436 34.48 -23.07 -0.84
N LEU A 437 35.30 -24.11 -0.75
CA LEU A 437 36.59 -24.06 -0.05
C LEU A 437 37.52 -22.94 -0.55
N GLU A 438 37.53 -22.67 -1.86
CA GLU A 438 38.30 -21.59 -2.46
C GLU A 438 37.84 -20.20 -1.96
N ARG A 439 36.54 -19.91 -2.02
CA ARG A 439 35.97 -18.66 -1.46
C ARG A 439 36.23 -18.56 0.05
N ALA A 440 36.07 -19.66 0.79
CA ALA A 440 36.35 -19.68 2.23
C ALA A 440 37.81 -19.32 2.55
N ARG A 441 38.79 -19.75 1.73
CA ARG A 441 40.21 -19.36 1.91
C ARG A 441 40.43 -17.85 1.72
N GLU A 442 39.66 -17.21 0.84
CA GLU A 442 39.74 -15.77 0.62
C GLU A 442 38.99 -14.97 1.69
N ASN A 443 37.85 -15.47 2.16
CA ASN A 443 36.94 -14.76 3.05
C ASN A 443 37.26 -15.00 4.54
N ALA A 444 37.71 -16.19 4.94
CA ALA A 444 37.98 -16.50 6.35
C ALA A 444 38.99 -15.55 7.02
N PRO A 445 40.06 -15.05 6.36
CA PRO A 445 40.95 -14.06 6.97
C PRO A 445 40.27 -12.72 7.27
N LEU A 446 39.23 -12.35 6.52
CA LEU A 446 38.57 -11.03 6.65
C LEU A 446 37.90 -10.84 8.02
N THR A 447 37.37 -11.92 8.60
CA THR A 447 36.73 -11.89 9.91
C THR A 447 37.74 -11.60 11.04
N VAL A 448 38.97 -12.09 10.88
CA VAL A 448 40.06 -11.84 11.84
C VAL A 448 40.67 -10.46 11.66
N LEU A 449 40.73 -9.94 10.43
CA LEU A 449 41.20 -8.58 10.16
C LEU A 449 40.28 -7.51 10.75
N THR A 450 38.97 -7.76 10.72
CA THR A 450 37.95 -6.83 11.21
C THR A 450 37.62 -7.02 12.70
N LEU A 451 37.84 -8.22 13.26
CA LEU A 451 37.41 -8.59 14.62
C LEU A 451 35.93 -8.27 14.86
N ASP A 452 35.10 -8.58 13.86
CA ASP A 452 33.66 -8.29 13.80
C ASP A 452 33.29 -6.79 13.93
N ARG A 453 34.20 -5.87 13.60
CA ARG A 453 33.96 -4.41 13.65
C ARG A 453 34.49 -3.68 12.42
N ALA A 454 33.80 -2.59 12.06
CA ALA A 454 34.16 -1.74 10.92
C ALA A 454 34.64 -0.35 11.40
N VAL A 455 35.96 -0.15 11.47
CA VAL A 455 36.56 1.11 11.97
C VAL A 455 37.24 1.89 10.84
N SER A 456 38.17 1.24 10.13
CA SER A 456 38.84 1.82 8.96
C SER A 456 38.04 1.61 7.69
N ILE A 457 38.35 2.36 6.62
CA ILE A 457 37.70 2.21 5.31
C ILE A 457 37.84 0.79 4.77
N ASP A 458 39.02 0.19 4.93
CA ASP A 458 39.26 -1.20 4.53
C ASP A 458 38.39 -2.16 5.35
N ASP A 459 38.16 -1.89 6.64
CA ASP A 459 37.27 -2.72 7.46
C ASP A 459 35.83 -2.67 6.98
N TYR A 460 35.32 -1.52 6.52
CA TYR A 460 33.97 -1.45 5.92
C TYR A 460 33.85 -2.34 4.68
N ALA A 461 34.88 -2.37 3.83
CA ALA A 461 34.89 -3.24 2.65
C ALA A 461 35.01 -4.72 3.05
N HIS A 462 35.91 -5.06 3.98
CA HIS A 462 36.11 -6.43 4.44
C HIS A 462 34.90 -6.97 5.20
N PHE A 463 34.29 -6.18 6.09
CA PHE A 463 33.08 -6.54 6.83
C PHE A 463 31.93 -6.82 5.86
N ALA A 464 31.68 -5.92 4.91
CA ALA A 464 30.61 -6.11 3.94
C ALA A 464 30.87 -7.32 3.03
N ARG A 465 32.12 -7.58 2.62
CA ARG A 465 32.48 -8.76 1.83
C ARG A 465 32.30 -10.08 2.61
N ALA A 466 32.51 -10.08 3.92
CA ALA A 466 32.30 -11.25 4.78
C ALA A 466 30.81 -11.48 5.13
N PHE A 467 29.92 -10.55 4.76
CA PHE A 467 28.50 -10.63 5.05
C PHE A 467 27.78 -11.55 4.06
N ALA A 468 26.95 -12.48 4.57
CA ALA A 468 26.23 -13.44 3.74
C ALA A 468 25.40 -12.77 2.62
N GLY A 469 25.53 -13.27 1.39
CA GLY A 469 24.89 -12.71 0.20
C GLY A 469 25.65 -11.57 -0.49
N ILE A 470 26.82 -11.16 -0.01
CA ILE A 470 27.70 -10.17 -0.65
C ILE A 470 28.93 -10.88 -1.23
N ASP A 471 29.25 -10.60 -2.50
CA ASP A 471 30.43 -11.15 -3.16
C ASP A 471 31.55 -10.11 -3.28
N LYS A 472 31.18 -8.85 -3.53
CA LYS A 472 32.12 -7.74 -3.67
C LYS A 472 31.66 -6.53 -2.88
N ALA A 473 32.63 -5.85 -2.29
CA ALA A 473 32.42 -4.60 -1.59
C ALA A 473 33.60 -3.66 -1.86
N HIS A 474 33.30 -2.38 -2.03
CA HIS A 474 34.30 -1.34 -2.16
C HIS A 474 33.90 -0.11 -1.35
N ALA A 475 34.76 0.31 -0.42
CA ALA A 475 34.52 1.43 0.45
C ALA A 475 35.43 2.62 0.07
N LEU A 476 34.88 3.82 0.12
CA LEU A 476 35.63 5.07 -0.08
C LEU A 476 35.21 6.12 0.94
N TRP A 477 36.16 6.94 1.36
CA TRP A 477 35.91 8.09 2.24
C TRP A 477 35.59 9.34 1.42
N VAL A 478 34.44 9.96 1.68
CA VAL A 478 34.09 11.27 1.16
C VAL A 478 34.32 12.32 2.26
N PRO A 479 35.31 13.21 2.12
CA PRO A 479 35.69 14.08 3.23
C PRO A 479 34.79 15.32 3.43
N HIS A 480 34.05 15.75 2.40
CA HIS A 480 33.30 17.03 2.42
C HIS A 480 31.98 16.95 1.63
N GLY A 481 31.10 17.92 1.87
CA GLY A 481 29.85 18.12 1.12
C GLY A 481 28.67 17.33 1.69
N PRO A 482 27.50 17.37 1.00
CA PRO A 482 26.31 16.67 1.45
C PRO A 482 26.52 15.16 1.49
N ALA A 483 27.57 14.64 0.84
CA ALA A 483 27.95 13.24 0.79
C ALA A 483 29.06 12.81 1.76
N ARG A 484 29.46 13.69 2.69
CA ARG A 484 30.51 13.39 3.66
C ARG A 484 30.21 12.10 4.45
N GLY A 485 31.16 11.18 4.49
CA GLY A 485 31.02 9.88 5.14
C GLY A 485 31.70 8.74 4.39
N VAL A 486 31.41 7.51 4.82
CA VAL A 486 31.79 6.29 4.10
C VAL A 486 30.78 6.03 3.01
N PHE A 487 31.25 5.81 1.78
CA PHE A 487 30.44 5.36 0.67
C PHE A 487 30.86 3.93 0.32
N LEU A 488 29.93 2.99 0.45
CA LEU A 488 30.15 1.57 0.27
C LEU A 488 29.33 1.09 -0.91
N THR A 489 30.00 0.59 -1.95
CA THR A 489 29.36 -0.06 -3.10
C THR A 489 29.44 -1.57 -2.91
N ILE A 490 28.30 -2.25 -3.06
CA ILE A 490 28.21 -3.70 -2.90
C ILE A 490 27.69 -4.39 -4.16
N ALA A 491 28.06 -5.65 -4.32
CA ALA A 491 27.44 -6.55 -5.28
C ALA A 491 27.20 -7.90 -4.63
N GLY A 492 26.05 -8.49 -4.94
CA GLY A 492 25.68 -9.83 -4.50
C GLY A 492 26.42 -10.90 -5.30
N ILE A 493 26.00 -12.14 -5.08
CA ILE A 493 26.62 -13.33 -5.69
C ILE A 493 26.69 -13.22 -7.20
N ASP A 494 27.86 -13.55 -7.77
CA ASP A 494 28.19 -13.43 -9.19
C ASP A 494 28.02 -12.00 -9.76
N GLY A 495 28.11 -10.98 -8.90
CA GLY A 495 27.93 -9.58 -9.28
C GLY A 495 26.46 -9.15 -9.43
N ALA A 496 25.51 -9.95 -8.93
CA ALA A 496 24.09 -9.60 -8.97
C ALA A 496 23.81 -8.29 -8.19
N PRO A 497 22.83 -7.48 -8.63
CA PRO A 497 22.42 -6.30 -7.86
C PRO A 497 21.80 -6.73 -6.53
N VAL A 498 22.11 -6.03 -5.44
CA VAL A 498 21.46 -6.20 -4.14
C VAL A 498 20.36 -5.15 -4.01
N PRO A 499 19.07 -5.52 -4.06
CA PRO A 499 18.00 -4.53 -4.01
C PRO A 499 17.97 -3.81 -2.66
N GLU A 500 17.87 -2.49 -2.65
CA GLU A 500 17.78 -1.68 -1.41
C GLU A 500 16.57 -2.06 -0.53
N THR A 501 15.54 -2.64 -1.13
CA THR A 501 14.32 -3.11 -0.48
C THR A 501 14.42 -4.53 0.07
N GLY A 502 15.52 -5.24 -0.20
CA GLY A 502 15.74 -6.62 0.24
C GLY A 502 16.33 -6.74 1.64
N ASP A 503 16.14 -7.91 2.25
CA ASP A 503 16.63 -8.22 3.60
C ASP A 503 18.16 -8.13 3.69
N THR A 504 18.90 -8.61 2.69
CA THR A 504 20.38 -8.55 2.68
C THR A 504 20.89 -7.11 2.79
N PHE A 505 20.33 -6.19 2.01
CA PHE A 505 20.71 -4.78 2.06
C PHE A 505 20.36 -4.15 3.41
N THR A 506 19.14 -4.39 3.88
CA THR A 506 18.62 -3.84 5.14
C THR A 506 19.45 -4.32 6.33
N HIS A 507 19.70 -5.63 6.43
CA HIS A 507 20.47 -6.23 7.51
C HIS A 507 21.96 -5.87 7.46
N LEU A 508 22.57 -5.73 6.27
CA LEU A 508 23.95 -5.26 6.17
C LEU A 508 24.08 -3.83 6.68
N ARG A 509 23.15 -2.95 6.30
CA ARG A 509 23.11 -1.57 6.79
C ARG A 509 22.94 -1.52 8.30
N GLU A 510 22.07 -2.33 8.87
CA GLU A 510 21.85 -2.43 10.33
C GLU A 510 23.06 -3.02 11.06
N ALA A 511 23.70 -4.04 10.49
CA ALA A 511 24.93 -4.60 11.03
C ALA A 511 26.06 -3.55 11.01
N LEU A 512 26.28 -2.85 9.90
CA LEU A 512 27.29 -1.78 9.84
C LEU A 512 26.98 -0.62 10.78
N ALA A 513 25.71 -0.31 11.06
CA ALA A 513 25.34 0.66 12.08
C ALA A 513 25.65 0.18 13.51
N THR A 514 25.60 -1.14 13.75
CA THR A 514 25.82 -1.76 15.07
C THR A 514 27.30 -2.03 15.34
N TYR A 515 28.02 -2.53 14.33
CA TYR A 515 29.41 -2.99 14.41
C TYR A 515 30.41 -1.98 13.82
N GLY A 516 29.92 -0.92 13.16
CA GLY A 516 30.72 0.21 12.71
C GLY A 516 30.74 1.38 13.70
N ASP A 517 31.28 2.51 13.25
CA ASP A 517 31.27 3.75 14.04
C ASP A 517 29.93 4.49 13.86
N PRO A 518 29.09 4.59 14.91
CA PRO A 518 27.76 5.21 14.80
C PRO A 518 27.79 6.72 14.52
N LEU A 519 28.95 7.37 14.68
CA LEU A 519 29.13 8.80 14.41
C LEU A 519 29.56 9.07 12.96
N VAL A 520 29.89 8.03 12.19
CA VAL A 520 30.32 8.15 10.81
C VAL A 520 29.12 7.95 9.89
N PRO A 521 28.72 8.95 9.08
CA PRO A 521 27.66 8.76 8.11
C PRO A 521 28.05 7.67 7.10
N LEU A 522 27.18 6.69 6.90
CA LEU A 522 27.35 5.59 5.95
C LEU A 522 26.34 5.73 4.82
N ARG A 523 26.81 5.52 3.59
CA ARG A 523 25.98 5.38 2.40
C ARG A 523 26.28 4.04 1.75
N LEU A 524 25.24 3.26 1.57
CA LEU A 524 25.28 1.96 0.91
C LEU A 524 24.64 2.11 -0.47
N ALA A 525 25.29 1.56 -1.51
CA ALA A 525 24.85 1.64 -2.90
C ALA A 525 25.07 0.31 -3.62
#